data_AF-A0A538A6F5-F1
#
_entry.id   AF-A0A538A6F5-F1
#
_cell.length_a   1.000
_cell.length_b   1.000
_cell.length_c   1.000
_cell.angle_alpha   90.00
_cell.angle_beta   90.00
_cell.angle_gamma   90.00
#
_symmetry.space_group_name_H-M   'P 1'
#
loop_
_entity.id
_entity.type
_entity.pdbx_description
1 polymer ?
#
loop_
_entity_poly.entity_id
_entity_poly.type
_entity_poly.pdbx_seq_one_letter_code
_entity_poly.pdbx_strand_id
1 'polypeptide(L)'
;MADKIAVGAGPGATAKTRHPVAVPALTIITLGIYGIYWWYQINREMVDLGRARGVDGLGDSPTKSLLAVFPGFLIIVPPYISLYNTVKRIQRAQEVTSNQVTLNGMIVMWLIIAGFIVGVAGLIVPGYIQAELNKAWEAVRAGGAPELQATPPPPAPAAPEAAAAPATTPPPAG
;
A
#
# COMPACT_ATOMS: atom_id res chain seq x y z
N MET A 1 -14.10 10.70 17.06
CA MET A 1 -15.12 9.72 16.62
C MET A 1 -14.93 9.50 15.13
N ALA A 2 -15.14 8.28 14.63
CA ALA A 2 -14.83 7.94 13.24
C ALA A 2 -16.13 7.86 12.44
N ASP A 3 -16.41 8.91 11.67
CA ASP A 3 -17.62 9.04 10.86
C ASP A 3 -17.59 8.02 9.71
N LYS A 4 -18.74 7.36 9.49
CA LYS A 4 -18.94 6.45 8.37
C LYS A 4 -19.51 7.23 7.19
N ILE A 5 -18.94 7.04 6.01
CA ILE A 5 -19.36 7.67 4.76
C ILE A 5 -19.85 6.57 3.83
N ALA A 6 -21.04 6.74 3.25
CA ALA A 6 -21.53 5.83 2.21
C ALA A 6 -20.75 6.10 0.92
N VAL A 7 -20.15 5.05 0.36
CA VAL A 7 -19.24 5.15 -0.79
C VAL A 7 -19.80 4.47 -2.03
N GLY A 8 -20.88 3.69 -1.90
CA GLY A 8 -21.49 2.96 -3.00
C GLY A 8 -22.86 2.36 -2.72
N ALA A 9 -23.47 1.82 -3.78
CA ALA A 9 -24.79 1.20 -3.78
C ALA A 9 -24.72 -0.29 -3.41
N GLY A 10 -24.47 -0.58 -2.14
CA GLY A 10 -24.56 -1.94 -1.60
C GLY A 10 -24.57 -1.93 -0.07
N PRO A 11 -25.32 -2.84 0.60
CA PRO A 11 -25.33 -2.91 2.05
C PRO A 11 -23.91 -3.23 2.57
N GLY A 12 -23.24 -2.23 3.15
CA GLY A 12 -21.89 -2.36 3.72
C GLY A 12 -20.76 -1.61 2.99
N ALA A 13 -21.02 -0.95 1.85
CA ALA A 13 -20.05 -0.12 1.14
C ALA A 13 -19.84 1.24 1.85
N THR A 14 -19.28 1.19 3.06
CA THR A 14 -18.99 2.35 3.89
C THR A 14 -17.49 2.52 4.10
N ALA A 15 -16.98 3.72 3.85
CA ALA A 15 -15.64 4.14 4.23
C ALA A 15 -15.68 4.81 5.60
N LYS A 16 -14.52 4.83 6.25
CA LYS A 16 -14.40 5.41 7.58
C LYS A 16 -13.32 6.47 7.59
N THR A 17 -13.68 7.70 7.98
CA THR A 17 -12.69 8.73 8.25
C THR A 17 -12.00 8.39 9.56
N ARG A 18 -10.66 8.30 9.54
CA ARG A 18 -9.85 7.94 10.72
C ARG A 18 -8.90 9.08 11.01
N HIS A 19 -8.61 9.29 12.29
CA HIS A 19 -7.62 10.28 12.69
C HIS A 19 -6.23 9.82 12.22
N PRO A 20 -5.48 10.63 11.45
CA PRO A 20 -4.21 10.23 10.86
C PRO A 20 -3.15 9.80 11.88
N VAL A 21 -3.19 10.36 13.09
CA VAL A 21 -2.29 9.96 14.20
C VAL A 21 -2.78 8.71 14.93
N ALA A 22 -4.09 8.44 14.94
CA ALA A 22 -4.62 7.29 15.67
C ALA A 22 -4.27 5.97 14.98
N VAL A 23 -4.15 5.98 13.65
CA VAL A 23 -3.76 4.79 12.87
C VAL A 23 -2.37 4.28 13.26
N PRO A 24 -1.28 5.07 13.14
CA PRO A 24 0.04 4.61 13.54
C PRO A 24 0.13 4.35 15.05
N ALA A 25 -0.55 5.13 15.90
CA ALA A 25 -0.58 4.87 17.34
C ALA A 25 -1.18 3.49 17.67
N LEU A 26 -2.31 3.13 17.06
CA LEU A 26 -2.92 1.81 17.23
C LEU A 26 -2.07 0.69 16.62
N THR A 27 -1.39 0.95 15.51
CA THR A 27 -0.41 0.01 14.93
C THR A 27 0.70 -0.29 15.94
N ILE A 28 1.24 0.70 16.66
CA ILE A 28 2.27 0.47 17.67
C ILE A 28 1.72 -0.28 18.89
N ILE A 29 0.60 0.19 19.45
CA ILE A 29 0.00 -0.40 20.65
C ILE A 29 -0.33 -1.89 20.44
N THR A 30 -0.70 -2.27 19.22
CA THR A 30 -1.04 -3.65 18.86
C THR A 30 0.11 -4.42 18.23
N LEU A 31 1.34 -3.89 18.30
CA LEU A 31 2.54 -4.51 17.74
C LEU A 31 2.38 -4.91 16.25
N GLY A 32 1.81 -4.02 15.44
CA GLY A 32 1.66 -4.18 14.00
C GLY A 32 0.36 -4.87 13.56
N ILE A 33 -0.33 -5.57 14.47
CA ILE A 33 -1.55 -6.35 14.14
C ILE A 33 -2.66 -5.43 13.60
N TYR A 34 -2.89 -4.28 14.25
CA TYR A 34 -3.85 -3.30 13.76
C TYR A 34 -3.46 -2.73 12.39
N GLY A 35 -2.16 -2.58 12.10
CA GLY A 35 -1.69 -2.12 10.80
C GLY A 35 -2.11 -3.06 9.66
N ILE A 36 -2.02 -4.37 9.88
CA ILE A 36 -2.47 -5.40 8.93
C ILE A 36 -3.99 -5.31 8.72
N TYR A 37 -4.75 -5.23 9.81
CA TYR A 37 -6.21 -5.06 9.75
C TYR A 37 -6.62 -3.77 9.02
N TRP A 38 -5.96 -2.65 9.34
CA TRP A 38 -6.21 -1.35 8.72
C TRP A 38 -5.90 -1.39 7.22
N TRP A 39 -4.79 -2.03 6.83
CA TRP A 39 -4.39 -2.21 5.43
C TRP A 39 -5.47 -2.93 4.61
N TYR A 40 -6.01 -4.03 5.15
CA TYR A 40 -7.14 -4.72 4.53
C TYR A 40 -8.36 -3.81 4.39
N GLN A 41 -8.71 -3.07 5.45
CA GLN A 41 -9.87 -2.17 5.47
C GLN A 41 -9.79 -1.09 4.39
N ILE A 42 -8.65 -0.37 4.28
CA ILE A 42 -8.52 0.72 3.30
C ILE A 42 -8.57 0.20 1.86
N ASN A 43 -8.00 -0.98 1.60
CA ASN A 43 -8.07 -1.61 0.28
C ASN A 43 -9.51 -1.99 -0.06
N ARG A 44 -10.28 -2.53 0.90
CA ARG A 44 -11.71 -2.79 0.71
C ARG A 44 -12.48 -1.52 0.38
N GLU A 45 -12.24 -0.45 1.12
CA GLU A 45 -12.91 0.85 0.92
C GLU A 45 -12.63 1.42 -0.49
N MET A 46 -11.40 1.28 -1.00
CA MET A 46 -11.05 1.71 -2.36
C MET A 46 -11.72 0.85 -3.43
N VAL A 47 -11.73 -0.48 -3.28
CA VAL A 47 -12.41 -1.40 -4.20
C VAL A 47 -13.91 -1.11 -4.28
N ASP A 48 -14.54 -0.85 -3.12
CA ASP A 48 -15.96 -0.51 -3.04
C ASP A 48 -16.26 0.83 -3.75
N LEU A 49 -15.38 1.83 -3.60
CA LEU A 49 -15.47 3.10 -4.33
C LEU A 49 -15.33 2.91 -5.85
N GLY A 50 -14.37 2.10 -6.29
CA GLY A 50 -14.14 1.81 -7.72
C GLY A 50 -15.37 1.20 -8.37
N ARG A 51 -15.97 0.19 -7.72
CA ARG A 51 -17.23 -0.43 -8.15
C ARG A 51 -18.39 0.56 -8.19
N ALA A 52 -18.50 1.42 -7.17
CA ALA A 52 -19.57 2.41 -7.10
C ALA A 52 -19.52 3.46 -8.20
N ARG A 53 -18.32 3.82 -8.65
CA ARG A 53 -18.10 4.83 -9.70
C ARG A 53 -17.83 4.25 -11.08
N GLY A 54 -17.82 2.93 -11.23
CA GLY A 54 -17.54 2.26 -12.50
C GLY A 54 -16.13 2.53 -13.02
N VAL A 55 -15.16 2.71 -12.11
CA VAL A 55 -13.77 3.02 -12.47
C VAL A 55 -12.84 1.87 -12.12
N ASP A 56 -12.00 1.53 -13.09
CA ASP A 56 -10.94 0.55 -12.92
C ASP A 56 -9.71 1.21 -12.24
N GLY A 57 -8.83 0.40 -11.65
CA GLY A 57 -7.58 0.86 -11.04
C GLY A 57 -7.60 1.14 -9.53
N LEU A 58 -8.74 0.94 -8.84
CA LEU A 58 -8.84 1.01 -7.37
C LEU A 58 -8.70 -0.36 -6.68
N GLY A 59 -8.25 -1.37 -7.44
CA GLY A 59 -7.99 -2.73 -6.99
C GLY A 59 -9.15 -3.71 -7.29
N ASP A 60 -8.82 -4.99 -7.43
CA ASP A 60 -9.81 -6.03 -7.75
C ASP A 60 -10.26 -6.81 -6.50
N SER A 61 -9.35 -7.01 -5.55
CA SER A 61 -9.57 -7.83 -4.35
C SER A 61 -8.69 -7.37 -3.18
N PRO A 62 -9.29 -6.94 -2.06
CA PRO A 62 -8.56 -6.55 -0.85
C PRO A 62 -7.73 -7.70 -0.27
N THR A 63 -8.22 -8.93 -0.42
CA THR A 63 -7.56 -10.15 0.03
C THR A 63 -6.31 -10.45 -0.80
N LYS A 64 -6.30 -10.14 -2.11
CA LYS A 64 -5.08 -10.25 -2.94
C LYS A 64 -4.01 -9.24 -2.50
N SER A 65 -4.41 -7.99 -2.20
CA SER A 65 -3.49 -6.98 -1.67
C SER A 65 -2.89 -7.41 -0.32
N LEU A 66 -3.67 -8.09 0.53
CA LEU A 66 -3.17 -8.64 1.79
C LEU A 66 -2.23 -9.85 1.56
N LEU A 67 -2.59 -10.76 0.67
CA LEU A 67 -1.75 -11.90 0.26
C LEU A 67 -0.44 -11.45 -0.37
N ALA A 68 -0.41 -10.32 -1.09
CA ALA A 68 0.81 -9.74 -1.65
C ALA A 68 1.80 -9.24 -0.58
N VAL A 69 1.36 -8.99 0.65
CA VAL A 69 2.24 -8.65 1.78
C VAL A 69 2.91 -9.89 2.37
N PHE A 70 2.32 -11.08 2.18
CA PHE A 70 2.78 -12.35 2.74
C PHE A 70 4.20 -12.77 2.26
N PRO A 71 4.56 -12.66 0.97
CA PRO A 71 5.93 -12.89 0.50
C PRO A 71 6.94 -11.92 1.13
N GLY A 72 6.53 -10.66 1.35
CA GLY A 72 7.36 -9.67 2.02
C GLY A 72 7.72 -10.07 3.44
N PHE A 73 6.78 -10.66 4.19
CA PHE A 73 7.04 -11.20 5.52
C PHE A 73 8.12 -12.31 5.52
N LEU A 74 8.08 -13.21 4.54
CA LEU A 74 9.09 -14.27 4.38
C LEU A 74 10.51 -13.73 4.11
N ILE A 75 10.63 -12.53 3.52
CA ILE A 75 11.93 -11.88 3.27
C ILE A 75 12.39 -11.08 4.49
N ILE A 76 11.45 -10.46 5.20
CA ILE A 76 11.72 -9.56 6.32
C ILE A 76 12.06 -10.33 7.61
N VAL A 77 11.44 -11.49 7.87
CA VAL A 77 11.62 -12.26 9.11
C VAL A 77 13.01 -12.89 9.29
N PRO A 78 13.63 -13.53 8.27
CA PRO A 78 14.91 -14.23 8.44
C PRO A 78 16.05 -13.34 8.96
N PRO A 79 16.23 -12.09 8.50
CA PRO A 79 17.19 -11.15 9.09
C PRO A 79 17.04 -10.95 10.61
N TYR A 80 15.81 -10.88 11.12
CA TYR A 80 15.56 -10.69 12.56
C TYR A 80 15.86 -11.94 13.38
N ILE A 81 15.53 -13.12 12.85
CA ILE A 81 15.93 -14.40 13.47
C ILE A 81 17.46 -14.48 13.55
N SER A 82 18.17 -14.07 12.48
CA SER A 82 19.63 -14.02 12.46
C SER A 82 20.20 -13.06 13.54
N LEU A 83 19.61 -11.88 13.71
CA LEU A 83 19.96 -10.92 14.77
C LEU A 83 19.76 -11.51 16.18
N TYR A 84 18.62 -12.13 16.44
CA TYR A 84 18.35 -12.78 17.73
C TYR A 84 19.33 -13.92 18.02
N ASN A 85 19.64 -14.74 17.02
CA ASN A 85 20.66 -15.79 17.15
C ASN A 85 22.05 -15.21 17.39
N THR A 86 22.37 -14.05 16.81
CA THR A 86 23.62 -13.34 17.05
C THR A 86 23.73 -12.85 18.49
N VAL A 87 22.66 -12.31 19.08
CA VAL A 87 22.60 -11.96 20.51
C VAL A 87 22.94 -13.16 21.39
N LYS A 88 22.34 -14.33 21.13
CA LYS A 88 22.66 -15.57 21.87
C LYS A 88 24.11 -16.00 21.72
N ARG A 89 24.67 -15.91 20.50
CA ARG A 89 26.08 -16.22 20.23
C ARG A 89 27.01 -15.29 21.03
N ILE A 90 26.70 -14.00 21.11
CA ILE A 90 27.46 -13.03 21.90
C ILE A 90 27.37 -13.37 23.40
N GLN A 91 26.17 -13.64 23.93
CA GLN A 91 26.02 -14.04 25.33
C GLN A 91 26.86 -15.28 25.66
N ARG A 92 26.82 -16.30 24.80
CA ARG A 92 27.63 -17.50 24.97
C ARG A 92 29.13 -17.22 24.90
N ALA A 93 29.56 -16.33 24.01
CA ALA A 93 30.95 -15.89 23.92
C ALA A 93 31.42 -15.19 25.21
N GLN A 94 30.54 -14.40 25.83
CA GLN A 94 30.82 -13.73 27.11
C GLN A 94 30.89 -14.72 28.29
N GLU A 95 30.04 -15.75 28.31
CA GLU A 95 30.11 -16.82 29.32
C GLU A 95 31.45 -17.53 29.30
N VAL A 96 31.95 -17.91 28.11
CA VAL A 96 33.19 -18.69 28.00
C VAL A 96 34.47 -17.86 28.15
N THR A 97 34.39 -16.55 27.92
CA THR A 97 35.58 -15.67 27.94
C THR A 97 35.70 -14.89 29.25
N SER A 98 34.59 -14.33 29.72
CA SER A 98 34.55 -13.38 30.83
C SER A 98 33.79 -13.91 32.04
N ASN A 99 33.18 -15.10 31.93
CA ASN A 99 32.37 -15.73 32.97
C ASN A 99 31.22 -14.83 33.50
N GLN A 100 30.85 -13.79 32.74
CA GLN A 100 29.82 -12.81 33.04
C GLN A 100 29.11 -12.42 31.75
N VAL A 101 27.78 -12.49 31.73
CA VAL A 101 26.96 -12.04 30.60
C VAL A 101 26.57 -10.58 30.83
N THR A 102 27.17 -9.67 30.06
CA THR A 102 26.85 -8.24 30.15
C THR A 102 25.82 -7.80 29.10
N LEU A 103 25.64 -8.57 28.03
CA LEU A 103 24.65 -8.28 27.00
C LEU A 103 23.23 -8.68 27.45
N ASN A 104 22.39 -7.68 27.71
CA ASN A 104 20.98 -7.89 28.01
C ASN A 104 20.17 -8.10 26.72
N GLY A 105 19.82 -9.36 26.44
CA GLY A 105 19.06 -9.74 25.24
C GLY A 105 17.66 -9.12 25.15
N MET A 106 17.06 -8.72 26.28
CA MET A 106 15.76 -8.05 26.29
C MET A 106 15.84 -6.63 25.74
N ILE A 107 16.92 -5.89 26.02
CA ILE A 107 17.14 -4.56 25.43
C ILE A 107 17.25 -4.67 23.91
N VAL A 108 17.98 -5.67 23.41
CA VAL A 108 18.12 -5.89 21.96
C VAL A 108 16.78 -6.30 21.33
N MET A 109 15.97 -7.11 22.02
CA MET A 109 14.63 -7.45 21.56
C MET A 109 13.73 -6.22 21.43
N TRP A 110 13.74 -5.33 22.42
CA TRP A 110 12.98 -4.07 22.36
C TRP A 110 13.48 -3.13 21.26
N LEU A 111 14.79 -3.06 21.02
CA LEU A 111 15.36 -2.26 19.93
C LEU A 111 14.95 -2.80 18.54
N ILE A 112 14.91 -4.13 18.38
CA ILE A 112 14.44 -4.77 17.14
C ILE A 112 12.96 -4.47 16.90
N ILE A 113 12.12 -4.64 17.93
CA ILE A 113 10.68 -4.35 17.87
C ILE A 113 10.46 -2.86 17.59
N ALA A 114 11.18 -1.97 18.27
CA ALA A 114 11.09 -0.53 18.06
C ALA A 114 11.51 -0.14 16.63
N GLY A 115 12.61 -0.68 16.11
CA GLY A 115 13.05 -0.41 14.74
C GLY A 115 12.04 -0.85 13.68
N PHE A 116 11.40 -2.01 13.88
CA PHE A 116 10.43 -2.56 12.93
C PHE A 116 9.05 -1.90 13.01
N ILE A 117 8.53 -1.66 14.22
CA ILE A 117 7.15 -1.22 14.46
C ILE A 117 7.05 0.31 14.59
N VAL A 118 8.08 0.96 15.12
CA VAL A 118 8.08 2.41 15.41
C VAL A 118 8.83 3.19 14.33
N GLY A 119 9.60 2.55 13.46
CA GLY A 119 10.33 3.21 12.36
C GLY A 119 9.42 3.91 11.33
N VAL A 120 10.04 4.50 10.30
CA VAL A 120 9.37 5.27 9.23
C VAL A 120 8.14 4.55 8.65
N ALA A 121 8.22 3.23 8.46
CA ALA A 121 7.14 2.40 7.94
C ALA A 121 5.94 2.25 8.89
N GLY A 122 6.13 2.36 10.21
CA GLY A 122 5.07 2.19 11.22
C GLY A 122 4.45 3.49 11.71
N LEU A 123 5.21 4.59 11.73
CA LEU A 123 4.72 5.91 12.16
C LEU A 123 4.28 6.81 10.99
N ILE A 124 5.19 7.04 10.03
CA ILE A 124 5.02 8.12 9.05
C ILE A 124 4.13 7.66 7.89
N VAL A 125 4.41 6.48 7.33
CA VAL A 125 3.70 5.98 6.14
C VAL A 125 2.19 5.80 6.39
N PRO A 126 1.72 5.15 7.48
CA PRO A 126 0.29 4.95 7.68
C PRO A 126 -0.45 6.27 7.97
N GLY A 127 0.19 7.18 8.70
CA GLY A 127 -0.38 8.50 8.99
C GLY A 127 -0.54 9.34 7.73
N TYR A 128 0.48 9.35 6.86
CA TYR A 128 0.43 10.04 5.58
C TYR A 128 -0.64 9.45 4.64
N ILE A 129 -0.65 8.12 4.46
CA ILE A 129 -1.67 7.43 3.65
C ILE A 129 -3.08 7.74 4.16
N GLN A 130 -3.29 7.70 5.49
CA GLN A 130 -4.59 8.02 6.06
C GLN A 130 -4.99 9.49 5.84
N ALA A 131 -4.03 10.43 5.93
CA ALA A 131 -4.28 11.84 5.66
C ALA A 131 -4.70 12.07 4.20
N GLU A 132 -4.03 11.44 3.23
CA GLU A 132 -4.41 11.53 1.81
C GLU A 132 -5.75 10.85 1.52
N LEU A 133 -6.02 9.68 2.12
CA LEU A 133 -7.32 9.01 2.01
C LEU A 133 -8.45 9.87 2.58
N ASN A 134 -8.22 10.59 3.69
CA ASN A 134 -9.23 11.46 4.26
C ASN A 134 -9.64 12.58 3.30
N LYS A 135 -8.71 13.15 2.53
CA LYS A 135 -9.04 14.15 1.50
C LYS A 135 -9.98 13.58 0.43
N ALA A 136 -9.72 12.35 -0.02
CA ALA A 136 -10.59 11.67 -0.97
C ALA A 136 -12.00 11.44 -0.38
N TRP A 137 -12.08 11.03 0.89
CA TRP A 137 -13.37 10.86 1.57
C TRP A 137 -14.13 12.16 1.80
N GLU A 138 -13.44 13.26 2.06
CA GLU A 138 -14.02 14.59 2.16
C GLU A 138 -14.58 15.07 0.81
N ALA A 139 -13.88 14.82 -0.30
CA ALA A 139 -14.38 15.12 -1.64
C ALA A 139 -15.64 14.32 -1.99
N VAL A 140 -15.68 13.02 -1.63
CA VAL A 140 -16.89 12.19 -1.76
C VAL A 140 -18.04 12.76 -0.92
N ARG A 141 -17.76 13.18 0.32
CA ARG A 141 -18.76 13.76 1.24
C ARG A 141 -19.32 15.09 0.74
N ALA A 142 -18.48 15.92 0.13
CA ALA A 142 -18.87 17.22 -0.39
C ALA A 142 -19.70 17.14 -1.69
N GLY A 143 -19.94 15.93 -2.24
CA GLY A 143 -20.60 15.75 -3.54
C GLY A 143 -19.75 16.20 -4.73
N GLY A 144 -18.52 16.64 -4.49
CA GLY A 144 -17.56 17.06 -5.50
C GLY A 144 -16.82 15.88 -6.09
N ALA A 145 -17.51 15.06 -6.89
CA ALA A 145 -16.80 14.28 -7.89
C ALA A 145 -16.70 15.16 -9.15
N PRO A 146 -15.51 15.55 -9.61
CA PRO A 146 -15.36 15.92 -11.01
C PRO A 146 -15.94 14.74 -11.81
N GLU A 147 -16.86 15.02 -12.74
CA GLU A 147 -17.11 14.06 -13.83
C GLU A 147 -15.74 13.71 -14.39
N LEU A 148 -15.41 12.42 -14.34
CA LEU A 148 -14.19 11.93 -14.97
C LEU A 148 -14.35 12.26 -16.45
N GLN A 149 -13.70 13.34 -16.88
CA GLN A 149 -13.52 13.57 -18.31
C GLN A 149 -12.84 12.30 -18.82
N ALA A 150 -13.58 11.53 -19.61
CA ALA A 150 -13.02 10.42 -20.35
C ALA A 150 -11.80 11.01 -21.07
N THR A 151 -10.61 10.52 -20.71
CA THR A 151 -9.39 10.87 -21.43
C THR A 151 -9.71 10.62 -22.90
N PRO A 152 -9.57 11.62 -23.80
CA PRO A 152 -9.82 11.41 -25.21
C PRO A 152 -9.04 10.16 -25.62
N PRO A 153 -9.66 9.21 -26.34
CA PRO A 153 -8.95 8.01 -26.76
C PRO A 153 -7.64 8.45 -27.42
N PRO A 154 -6.50 7.82 -27.07
CA PRO A 154 -5.22 8.19 -27.65
C PRO A 154 -5.38 8.28 -29.17
N PRO A 155 -4.85 9.33 -29.81
CA PRO A 155 -5.00 9.49 -31.26
C PRO A 155 -4.59 8.19 -31.90
N ALA A 156 -5.51 7.61 -32.69
CA ALA A 156 -5.28 6.36 -33.39
C ALA A 156 -3.87 6.44 -34.01
N PRO A 157 -3.02 5.41 -33.87
CA PRO A 157 -1.70 5.41 -34.47
C PRO A 157 -1.90 5.82 -35.92
N ALA A 158 -1.23 6.91 -36.33
CA ALA A 158 -1.32 7.41 -37.69
C ALA A 158 -1.14 6.20 -38.60
N ALA A 159 -2.17 5.91 -39.41
CA ALA A 159 -2.11 4.86 -40.40
C ALA A 159 -0.78 5.07 -41.15
N PRO A 160 0.05 4.03 -41.34
CA PRO A 160 1.31 4.18 -42.04
C PRO A 160 1.01 4.89 -43.34
N GLU A 161 1.61 6.06 -43.49
CA GLU A 161 1.55 6.91 -44.67
C GLU A 161 1.73 5.98 -45.87
N ALA A 162 0.64 5.75 -46.59
CA ALA A 162 0.61 4.87 -47.73
C ALA A 162 1.66 5.42 -48.69
N ALA A 163 2.80 4.71 -48.74
CA ALA A 163 3.90 5.00 -49.63
C ALA A 163 3.32 5.31 -50.99
N ALA A 164 3.56 6.55 -51.44
CA ALA A 164 3.12 7.04 -52.74
C ALA A 164 3.43 5.98 -53.79
N ALA A 165 2.37 5.36 -54.34
CA ALA A 165 2.49 4.49 -55.48
C ALA A 165 3.13 5.29 -56.63
N PRO A 166 4.20 4.81 -57.28
CA PRO A 166 4.77 5.51 -58.41
C PRO A 166 3.72 5.56 -59.53
N ALA A 167 3.44 6.78 -60.01
CA ALA A 167 2.53 7.04 -61.11
C ALA A 167 2.94 6.22 -62.34
N THR A 168 2.08 5.30 -62.77
CA THR A 168 2.19 4.63 -64.07
C THR A 168 1.91 5.67 -65.15
N THR A 169 2.92 5.97 -65.96
CA THR A 169 2.78 6.80 -67.17
C THR A 169 1.84 6.13 -68.18
N PRO A 170 0.92 6.87 -68.84
CA PRO A 170 0.10 6.31 -69.91
C PRO A 170 0.93 6.08 -71.19
N PRO A 171 0.59 5.08 -72.03
CA PRO A 171 1.25 4.87 -73.32
C PRO A 171 0.86 5.97 -74.33
N PRO A 172 1.77 6.36 -75.25
CA PRO A 172 1.48 7.36 -76.27
C PRO A 172 0.53 6.80 -77.33
N ALA A 173 -0.47 7.60 -77.69
CA ALA A 173 -1.36 7.34 -78.82
C ALA A 173 -0.61 7.53 -80.15
N GLY A 174 -0.66 6.50 -80.99
CA GLY A 174 -0.21 6.47 -82.39
C GLY A 174 -0.80 5.27 -83.08
#